data_AF-A0A7W0HAI5-F1
#
_entry.id   AF-A0A7W0HAI5-F1
#
_cell.length_a   1.000
_cell.length_b   1.000
_cell.length_c   1.000
_cell.angle_alpha   90.00
_cell.angle_beta   90.00
_cell.angle_gamma   90.00
#
_symmetry.space_group_name_H-M   'P 1'
#
loop_
_entity.id
_entity.type
_entity.pdbx_description
1 polymer ?
#
loop_
_entity_poly.entity_id
_entity_poly.type
_entity_poly.pdbx_seq_one_letter_code
_entity_poly.pdbx_strand_id
1 'polypeptide(L)'
;MLAAAAGDAPIAFLELGLVALGLAALARLAGRLGIPAIPFYLIAGLAVGEGGVAPLDVSADFISLTAEIGVLLLLLALGLEYTGDELRAGLRSGGRAGLVDAALNFTPGFALGLLMGWGATPAILLGGVSWVSSSG
;
A
#
# COMPACT_ATOMS: atom_id res chain seq x y z
N MET A 1 -10.30 26.73 22.59
CA MET A 1 -10.25 25.38 21.96
C MET A 1 -8.85 24.95 21.49
N LEU A 2 -7.83 25.83 21.41
CA LEU A 2 -6.45 25.42 21.04
C LEU A 2 -5.53 24.99 22.21
N ALA A 3 -5.91 25.20 23.47
CA ALA A 3 -5.06 24.85 24.62
C ALA A 3 -5.19 23.40 25.10
N ALA A 4 -6.20 22.65 24.62
CA ALA A 4 -6.40 21.24 24.97
C ALA A 4 -5.54 20.27 24.11
N ALA A 5 -5.01 20.71 22.96
CA ALA A 5 -4.25 19.86 22.03
C ALA A 5 -2.76 19.70 22.41
N ALA A 6 -2.23 20.52 23.33
CA ALA A 6 -0.81 20.52 23.65
C ALA A 6 -0.36 19.29 24.47
N GLY A 7 -1.29 18.62 25.16
CA GLY A 7 -1.01 17.37 25.89
C GLY A 7 -0.98 16.12 25.01
N ASP A 8 -1.69 16.16 23.87
CA ASP A 8 -1.87 14.99 22.99
C ASP A 8 -0.82 14.93 21.87
N ALA A 9 -0.29 16.08 21.44
CA ALA A 9 0.73 16.12 20.39
C ALA A 9 2.00 15.31 20.73
N PRO A 10 2.58 15.40 21.96
CA PRO A 10 3.72 14.56 22.35
C PRO A 10 3.41 13.07 22.30
N ILE A 11 2.18 12.67 22.66
CA ILE A 11 1.73 11.28 22.66
C ILE A 11 1.59 10.80 21.21
N ALA A 12 0.97 11.59 20.33
CA ALA A 12 0.84 11.26 18.91
C ALA A 12 2.21 11.11 18.20
N PHE A 13 3.18 11.97 18.52
CA PHE A 13 4.55 11.82 18.02
C PHE A 13 5.24 10.56 18.54
N LEU A 14 5.00 10.19 19.80
CA LEU A 14 5.51 8.94 20.37
C LEU A 14 4.91 7.72 19.68
N GLU A 15 3.60 7.71 19.46
CA GLU A 15 2.89 6.63 18.74
C GLU A 15 3.41 6.49 17.31
N LEU A 16 3.52 7.60 16.58
CA LEU A 16 4.09 7.61 15.23
C LEU A 16 5.54 7.10 15.22
N GLY A 17 6.34 7.52 16.21
CA GLY A 17 7.70 7.04 16.39
C GLY A 17 7.79 5.54 16.68
N LEU A 18 6.89 5.02 17.52
CA LEU A 18 6.79 3.59 17.83
C LEU A 18 6.37 2.77 16.60
N VAL A 19 5.39 3.25 15.83
CA VAL A 19 4.98 2.63 14.57
C VAL A 19 6.14 2.60 13.58
N ALA A 20 6.82 3.73 13.38
CA ALA A 20 7.98 3.82 12.49
C ALA A 20 9.12 2.89 12.93
N LEU A 21 9.41 2.80 14.23
CA LEU A 21 10.40 1.88 14.79
C LEU A 21 9.99 0.41 14.57
N GLY A 22 8.72 0.08 14.79
CA GLY A 22 8.19 -1.26 14.55
C GLY A 22 8.33 -1.68 13.09
N LEU A 23 7.92 -0.80 12.16
CA LEU A 23 8.09 -1.03 10.73
C LEU A 23 9.57 -1.14 10.34
N ALA A 24 10.44 -0.28 10.84
CA ALA A 24 11.88 -0.35 10.58
C ALA A 24 12.51 -1.66 11.10
N ALA A 25 12.07 -2.14 12.27
CA ALA A 25 12.51 -3.42 12.82
C ALA A 25 12.07 -4.61 11.94
N LEU A 26 10.82 -4.61 11.47
CA LEU A 26 10.31 -5.60 10.53
C LEU A 26 11.07 -5.57 9.20
N ALA A 27 11.33 -4.38 8.66
CA ALA A 27 12.12 -4.21 7.44
C ALA A 27 13.53 -4.78 7.59
N ARG A 28 14.18 -4.50 8.73
CA ARG A 28 15.52 -5.01 9.05
C ARG A 28 15.51 -6.53 9.21
N LEU A 29 14.46 -7.10 9.81
CA LEU A 29 14.31 -8.54 9.92
C LEU A 29 14.13 -9.19 8.55
N ALA A 30 13.25 -8.64 7.72
CA ALA A 30 13.01 -9.11 6.35
C ALA A 30 14.31 -9.10 5.52
N GLY A 31 15.07 -8.00 5.61
CA GLY A 31 16.39 -7.88 4.97
C GLY A 31 17.41 -8.91 5.46
N ARG A 32 17.39 -9.28 6.75
CA ARG A 32 18.23 -10.36 7.28
C ARG A 32 17.83 -11.74 6.79
N LEU A 33 16.55 -11.94 6.51
CA LEU A 33 16.02 -13.21 5.99
C LEU A 33 16.09 -13.29 4.45
N GLY A 34 16.47 -12.19 3.78
CA GLY A 34 16.51 -12.11 2.31
C GLY A 34 15.12 -12.06 1.67
N ILE A 35 14.09 -11.64 2.42
CA ILE A 35 12.70 -11.56 1.97
C ILE A 35 12.30 -10.08 1.86
N PRO A 36 11.43 -9.68 0.92
CA PRO A 36 10.86 -8.34 0.92
C PRO A 36 10.19 -7.99 2.25
N ALA A 37 10.16 -6.70 2.62
CA ALA A 37 9.54 -6.26 3.88
C ALA A 37 8.00 -6.33 3.86
N ILE A 38 7.39 -6.27 2.67
CA ILE A 38 5.93 -6.17 2.47
C ILE A 38 5.15 -7.29 3.18
N PRO A 39 5.50 -8.60 3.05
CA PRO A 39 4.81 -9.66 3.78
C PRO A 39 4.81 -9.48 5.30
N PHE A 40 5.91 -8.97 5.87
CA PHE A 40 6.00 -8.72 7.30
C PHE A 40 5.08 -7.57 7.72
N TYR A 41 4.99 -6.51 6.92
CA TYR A 41 4.05 -5.42 7.16
C TYR A 41 2.59 -5.88 7.09
N LEU A 42 2.25 -6.74 6.11
CA LEU A 42 0.91 -7.30 5.98
C LEU A 42 0.53 -8.19 7.16
N ILE A 43 1.45 -9.06 7.61
CA ILE A 43 1.22 -9.91 8.79
C ILE A 43 1.05 -9.06 10.04
N ALA A 44 1.91 -8.04 10.24
CA ALA A 44 1.79 -7.13 11.37
C ALA A 44 0.46 -6.38 11.33
N GLY A 45 0.08 -5.82 10.18
CA GLY A 45 -1.20 -5.14 9.95
C GLY A 45 -2.41 -6.03 10.21
N LEU A 46 -2.38 -7.28 9.76
CA LEU A 46 -3.43 -8.27 10.03
C LEU A 46 -3.49 -8.65 11.51
N ALA A 47 -2.34 -8.75 12.18
CA ALA A 47 -2.27 -9.09 13.59
C ALA A 47 -2.82 -7.96 14.48
N VAL A 48 -2.66 -6.70 14.07
CA VAL A 48 -3.16 -5.52 14.81
C VAL A 48 -4.48 -4.97 14.32
N GLY A 49 -4.99 -5.46 13.18
CA GLY A 49 -6.27 -5.05 12.63
C GLY A 49 -7.46 -5.65 13.37
N GLU A 50 -8.66 -5.24 12.94
CA GLU A 50 -9.93 -5.79 13.40
C GLU A 50 -9.97 -7.32 13.29
N GLY A 51 -10.24 -8.02 14.39
CA GLY A 51 -10.23 -9.49 14.46
C GLY A 51 -8.83 -10.13 14.53
N GLY A 52 -7.76 -9.33 14.67
CA GLY A 52 -6.38 -9.79 14.82
C GLY A 52 -6.04 -10.31 16.23
N VAL A 53 -4.77 -10.66 16.42
CA VAL A 53 -4.25 -11.24 17.68
C VAL A 53 -4.05 -10.16 18.76
N ALA A 54 -3.81 -8.92 18.35
CA ALA A 54 -3.60 -7.76 19.22
C ALA A 54 -4.26 -6.52 18.59
N PRO A 55 -5.61 -6.48 18.52
CA PRO A 55 -6.33 -5.43 17.82
C PRO A 55 -6.02 -4.07 18.43
N LEU A 56 -5.62 -3.12 17.59
CA LEU A 56 -5.44 -1.73 17.95
C LEU A 56 -6.69 -0.96 17.53
N ASP A 57 -7.23 -0.15 18.45
CA ASP A 57 -8.37 0.74 18.17
C ASP A 57 -7.86 1.99 17.45
N VAL A 58 -7.59 1.83 16.14
CA VAL A 58 -7.20 2.92 15.25
C VAL A 58 -8.39 3.26 14.36
N SER A 59 -8.77 4.53 14.31
CA SER A 59 -9.93 4.93 13.50
C SER A 59 -9.68 4.68 12.00
N ALA A 60 -10.73 4.20 11.31
CA ALA A 60 -10.69 3.99 9.86
C ALA A 60 -10.32 5.28 9.11
N ASP A 61 -10.79 6.43 9.58
CA ASP A 61 -10.47 7.75 9.04
C ASP A 61 -8.97 8.06 9.16
N PHE A 62 -8.33 7.71 10.28
CA PHE A 62 -6.89 7.90 10.45
C PHE A 62 -6.09 7.00 9.51
N ILE A 63 -6.48 5.73 9.35
CA ILE A 63 -5.83 4.80 8.42
C ILE A 63 -5.96 5.31 6.99
N SER A 64 -7.17 5.73 6.58
CA SER A 64 -7.42 6.26 5.24
C SER A 64 -6.59 7.51 4.96
N LEU A 65 -6.57 8.47 5.90
CA LEU A 65 -5.79 9.70 5.77
C LEU A 65 -4.29 9.41 5.64
N THR A 66 -3.76 8.54 6.52
CA THR A 66 -2.33 8.22 6.53
C THR A 66 -1.92 7.42 5.30
N ALA A 67 -2.78 6.52 4.82
CA ALA A 67 -2.57 5.78 3.57
C ALA A 67 -2.56 6.72 2.36
N GLU A 68 -3.49 7.67 2.29
CA GLU A 68 -3.55 8.67 1.22
C GLU A 68 -2.31 9.56 1.21
N ILE A 69 -1.87 10.05 2.38
CA ILE A 69 -0.60 10.79 2.52
C ILE A 69 0.58 9.92 2.06
N GLY A 70 0.62 8.64 2.46
CA GLY A 70 1.65 7.71 2.04
C GLY A 70 1.72 7.56 0.52
N VAL A 71 0.57 7.37 -0.14
CA VAL A 71 0.48 7.29 -1.60
C VAL A 71 0.95 8.59 -2.26
N LEU A 72 0.55 9.76 -1.75
CA LEU A 72 0.99 11.05 -2.27
C LEU A 72 2.51 11.23 -2.16
N LEU A 73 3.11 10.86 -1.02
CA LEU A 73 4.55 10.92 -0.82
C LEU A 73 5.30 9.93 -1.70
N LEU A 74 4.77 8.71 -1.92
CA LEU A 74 5.33 7.74 -2.85
C LEU A 74 5.33 8.27 -4.29
N LEU A 75 4.20 8.84 -4.74
CA LEU A 75 4.09 9.44 -6.07
C LEU A 75 4.98 10.67 -6.23
N LEU A 76 5.13 11.47 -5.17
CA LEU A 76 6.08 12.59 -5.15
C LEU A 76 7.51 12.09 -5.30
N ALA A 77 7.92 11.09 -4.52
CA ALA A 77 9.26 10.51 -4.61
C ALA A 77 9.53 9.94 -6.00
N LEU A 78 8.55 9.24 -6.60
CA LEU A 78 8.64 8.76 -7.98
C LEU A 78 8.82 9.91 -8.98
N GLY A 79 8.09 11.01 -8.81
CA GLY A 79 8.24 12.21 -9.65
C GLY A 79 9.58 12.94 -9.47
N LEU A 80 10.27 12.73 -8.35
CA LEU A 80 11.63 13.24 -8.12
C LEU A 80 12.71 12.31 -8.68
N GLU A 81 12.42 11.01 -8.78
CA GLU A 81 13.35 10.00 -9.29
C GLU A 81 13.42 9.98 -10.83
N TYR A 82 12.29 10.23 -11.52
CA TYR A 82 12.23 10.23 -12.97
C TYR A 82 12.11 11.64 -13.56
N THR A 83 12.91 11.94 -14.59
CA THR A 83 12.75 13.17 -15.37
C THR A 83 11.55 13.11 -16.31
N GLY A 84 11.00 14.27 -16.68
CA GLY A 84 9.87 14.34 -17.60
C GLY A 84 10.12 13.69 -18.97
N ASP A 85 11.39 13.65 -19.41
CA ASP A 85 11.79 13.03 -20.67
C ASP A 85 11.88 11.50 -20.56
N GLU A 86 12.38 10.96 -19.44
CA GLU A 86 12.38 9.52 -19.15
C GLU A 86 10.96 8.97 -19.04
N LEU A 87 10.08 9.70 -18.36
CA LEU A 87 8.66 9.33 -18.24
C LEU A 87 7.99 9.30 -19.63
N ARG A 88 8.22 10.31 -20.47
CA ARG A 88 7.67 10.37 -21.83
C ARG A 88 8.21 9.27 -22.73
N ALA A 89 9.49 8.96 -22.63
CA ALA A 89 10.13 7.89 -23.39
C ALA A 89 9.55 6.51 -22.97
N GLY A 90 9.43 6.25 -21.67
CA GLY A 90 8.84 5.03 -21.12
C GLY A 90 7.36 4.85 -21.48
N LEU A 91 6.56 5.93 -21.42
CA LEU A 91 5.16 5.88 -21.84
C LEU A 91 4.99 5.59 -23.34
N ARG A 92 5.88 6.12 -24.19
CA ARG A 92 5.82 5.91 -25.64
C ARG A 92 6.30 4.53 -26.07
N SER A 93 7.34 4.00 -25.45
CA SER A 93 7.88 2.67 -25.76
C SER A 93 7.09 1.55 -25.07
N GLY A 94 6.46 1.84 -23.94
CA GLY A 94 5.81 0.86 -23.07
C GLY A 94 4.35 0.51 -23.42
N GLY A 95 3.67 1.22 -24.33
CA GLY A 95 2.21 1.06 -24.51
C GLY A 95 1.74 -0.38 -24.82
N ARG A 96 2.46 -1.14 -25.65
CA ARG A 96 2.13 -2.55 -25.92
C ARG A 96 2.45 -3.46 -24.75
N ALA A 97 3.61 -3.27 -24.11
CA ALA A 97 4.00 -4.05 -22.94
C ALA A 97 3.03 -3.81 -21.77
N GLY A 98 2.64 -2.56 -21.54
CA GLY A 98 1.67 -2.17 -20.52
C GLY A 98 0.27 -2.74 -20.77
N LEU A 99 -0.20 -2.83 -22.02
CA LEU A 99 -1.48 -3.49 -22.33
C LEU A 99 -1.44 -5.00 -22.08
N VAL A 100 -0.32 -5.65 -22.41
CA VAL A 100 -0.15 -7.09 -22.18
C VAL A 100 -0.06 -7.37 -20.68
N ASP A 101 0.78 -6.62 -19.96
CA ASP A 101 0.87 -6.68 -18.50
C ASP A 101 -0.50 -6.42 -17.87
N ALA A 102 -1.25 -5.46 -18.40
CA ALA A 102 -2.59 -5.15 -17.93
C ALA A 102 -3.56 -6.31 -18.05
N ALA A 103 -3.64 -6.90 -19.24
CA ALA A 103 -4.53 -8.03 -19.48
C ALA A 103 -4.10 -9.24 -18.63
N LEU A 104 -2.80 -9.52 -18.53
CA LEU A 104 -2.28 -10.68 -17.80
C LEU A 104 -2.48 -10.57 -16.28
N ASN A 105 -2.39 -9.36 -15.71
CA ASN A 105 -2.59 -9.13 -14.28
C ASN A 105 -4.07 -8.97 -13.90
N PHE A 106 -4.89 -8.36 -14.77
CA PHE A 106 -6.33 -8.22 -14.55
C PHE A 106 -7.07 -9.56 -14.58
N THR A 107 -6.78 -10.37 -15.60
CA THR A 107 -7.51 -11.63 -15.90
C THR A 107 -7.57 -12.61 -14.72
N PRO A 108 -6.49 -12.95 -14.00
CA PRO A 108 -6.55 -13.88 -12.88
C PRO A 108 -7.40 -13.35 -11.74
N GLY A 109 -7.30 -12.06 -11.39
CA GLY A 109 -8.15 -11.45 -10.36
C GLY A 109 -9.64 -11.50 -10.73
N PHE A 110 -9.96 -11.15 -11.97
CA PHE A 110 -11.34 -11.22 -12.48
C PHE A 110 -11.88 -12.66 -12.49
N ALA A 111 -11.08 -13.60 -13.02
CA ALA A 111 -11.44 -15.02 -13.08
C ALA A 111 -11.66 -15.61 -11.69
N LEU A 112 -10.79 -15.29 -10.71
CA LEU A 112 -10.96 -15.72 -9.33
C LEU A 112 -12.25 -15.19 -8.72
N GLY A 113 -12.58 -13.91 -8.93
CA GLY A 113 -13.85 -13.35 -8.46
C GLY A 113 -15.07 -14.10 -9.01
N LEU A 114 -15.06 -14.42 -10.31
CA LEU A 114 -16.13 -15.22 -10.93
C LEU A 114 -16.17 -16.66 -10.40
N LEU A 115 -15.00 -17.31 -10.24
CA LEU A 115 -14.89 -18.68 -9.72
C LEU A 115 -15.37 -18.79 -8.27
N MET A 116 -15.20 -17.75 -7.47
CA MET A 116 -15.75 -17.64 -6.11
C MET A 116 -17.27 -17.35 -6.09
N GLY A 117 -17.91 -17.26 -7.25
CA GLY A 117 -19.35 -16.98 -7.37
C GLY A 117 -19.71 -15.52 -7.10
N TRP A 118 -18.74 -14.60 -7.14
CA TRP A 118 -19.02 -13.19 -6.98
C TRP A 118 -19.70 -12.62 -8.24
N GLY A 119 -20.52 -11.59 -8.08
CA GLY A 119 -21.12 -10.89 -9.22
C GLY A 119 -20.09 -10.23 -10.13
N ALA A 120 -20.52 -9.77 -11.31
CA ALA A 120 -19.64 -9.12 -12.28
C ALA A 120 -18.91 -7.90 -11.70
N THR A 121 -19.60 -7.07 -10.92
CA THR A 121 -19.01 -5.87 -10.30
C THR A 121 -17.85 -6.19 -9.34
N PRO A 122 -18.01 -7.02 -8.28
CA PRO A 122 -16.89 -7.37 -7.41
C PRO A 122 -15.77 -8.14 -8.12
N ALA A 123 -16.09 -8.96 -9.12
CA ALA A 123 -15.05 -9.61 -9.94
C ALA A 123 -14.22 -8.59 -10.74
N ILE A 124 -14.86 -7.59 -11.36
CA ILE A 124 -14.17 -6.50 -12.07
C ILE A 124 -13.29 -5.70 -11.10
N LEU A 125 -13.78 -5.40 -9.91
CA LEU A 125 -13.01 -4.71 -8.88
C LEU A 125 -11.76 -5.50 -8.47
N LEU A 126 -11.89 -6.81 -8.25
CA LEU A 126 -10.74 -7.67 -7.91
C LEU A 126 -9.71 -7.73 -9.06
N GLY A 127 -10.19 -7.84 -10.30
CA GLY A 127 -9.32 -7.73 -11.48
C GLY A 127 -8.61 -6.37 -11.55
N GLY A 128 -9.33 -5.28 -11.25
CA GLY A 128 -8.78 -3.93 -11.25
C GLY A 128 -7.68 -3.71 -10.20
N VAL A 129 -7.84 -4.25 -8.99
CA VAL A 129 -6.79 -4.21 -7.95
C VAL A 129 -5.59 -5.07 -8.35
N SER A 130 -5.85 -6.22 -8.99
CA SER A 130 -4.79 -7.15 -9.42
C SER A 130 -3.99 -6.63 -10.61
N TRP A 131 -4.56 -5.75 -11.43
CA TRP A 131 -3.88 -5.12 -12.57
C TRP A 131 -2.67 -4.27 -12.14
N VAL A 132 -2.79 -3.51 -11.05
CA VAL A 132 -1.74 -2.55 -10.64
C VAL A 132 -0.45 -3.29 -10.29
N SER A 133 0.59 -3.08 -11.12
CA SER A 133 1.94 -3.61 -10.88
C SER A 133 2.85 -2.54 -10.29
N SER A 134 3.70 -2.93 -9.34
CA SER A 134 4.78 -2.09 -8.79
C SER A 134 6.16 -2.41 -9.38
N SER A 135 6.22 -3.09 -10.54
CA SER A 135 7.46 -3.60 -11.15
C SER A 135 8.22 -2.55 -12.00
N GLY A 136 8.17 -1.29 -11.61
CA GLY A 136 8.97 -0.20 -12.22
C GLY A 136 10.46 -0.43 -12.06
#